data_AF-A0A936C9W6-F1
#
_entry.id   AF-A0A936C9W6-F1
#
_cell.length_a   1.000
_cell.length_b   1.000
_cell.length_c   1.000
_cell.angle_alpha   90.00
_cell.angle_beta   90.00
_cell.angle_gamma   90.00
#
_symmetry.space_group_name_H-M   'P 1'
#
loop_
_entity.id
_entity.type
_entity.pdbx_description
1 polymer ?
#
loop_
_entity_poly.entity_id
_entity_poly.type
_entity_poly.pdbx_seq_one_letter_code
_entity_poly.pdbx_strand_id
1 'polypeptide(L)'
;MTMDSARRDFLKASATTTAALTLGSLVPDSATAATTEPAATATGATIGSAAPPRDTAALAHERAITKAHPVPLGRVRLTGGPLKHAQDLTREYLLALDPDRMLAYYRERAGLAPKAKGYTGWDGNGRNLTGHIAGHHLSGVSLMYQATGDARFKERADYIVRELAEVQRTHGDGYVGALDGLREAFARLSKGEIKSGSFDLNGLWSPWYTLHKTYAGLRDAYRHTGNAQALQVEIGFATWAEGVLSR
;
A
#
# COMPACT_ATOMS: atom_id res chain seq x y z
N MET A 1 15.72 -30.55 -11.97
CA MET A 1 15.19 -30.09 -13.27
C MET A 1 15.55 -28.61 -13.39
N THR A 2 16.66 -28.31 -14.06
CA THR A 2 17.23 -26.96 -14.18
C THR A 2 16.32 -26.10 -15.06
N MET A 3 15.76 -25.01 -14.52
CA MET A 3 15.02 -24.04 -15.32
C MET A 3 15.97 -23.28 -16.24
N ASP A 4 15.60 -23.22 -17.52
CA ASP A 4 16.31 -22.53 -18.59
C ASP A 4 16.46 -21.02 -18.31
N SER A 5 17.67 -20.47 -18.55
CA SER A 5 18.02 -19.06 -18.26
C SER A 5 17.08 -18.08 -18.97
N ALA A 6 16.60 -18.45 -20.16
CA ALA A 6 15.67 -17.64 -20.94
C ALA A 6 14.34 -17.35 -20.20
N ARG A 7 13.88 -18.29 -19.37
CA ARG A 7 12.62 -18.13 -18.61
C ARG A 7 12.79 -17.25 -17.37
N ARG A 8 13.97 -17.29 -16.74
CA ARG A 8 14.35 -16.41 -15.63
C ARG A 8 14.50 -14.96 -16.11
N ASP A 9 15.07 -14.78 -17.28
CA ASP A 9 15.26 -13.45 -17.88
C ASP A 9 13.94 -12.86 -18.37
N PHE A 10 13.04 -13.70 -18.91
CA PHE A 10 11.66 -13.31 -19.26
C PHE A 10 10.84 -12.87 -18.03
N LEU A 11 10.95 -13.56 -16.90
CA LEU A 11 10.24 -13.20 -15.66
C LEU A 11 10.77 -11.90 -15.05
N LYS A 12 12.09 -11.68 -15.08
CA LYS A 12 12.71 -10.41 -14.65
C LYS A 12 12.30 -9.23 -15.54
N ALA A 13 12.24 -9.43 -16.86
CA ALA A 13 11.78 -8.41 -17.81
C ALA A 13 10.28 -8.10 -17.65
N SER A 14 9.45 -9.12 -17.38
CA SER A 14 8.00 -8.97 -17.20
C SER A 14 7.64 -8.29 -15.87
N ALA A 15 8.37 -8.56 -14.79
CA ALA A 15 8.20 -7.88 -13.50
C ALA A 15 8.53 -6.39 -13.60
N THR A 16 9.56 -6.03 -14.36
CA THR A 16 9.97 -4.63 -14.59
C THR A 16 8.95 -3.87 -15.45
N THR A 17 8.35 -4.54 -16.43
CA THR A 17 7.35 -3.93 -17.33
C THR A 17 6.00 -3.68 -16.64
N THR A 18 5.63 -4.50 -15.65
CA THR A 18 4.34 -4.38 -14.95
C THR A 18 4.33 -3.22 -13.94
N ALA A 19 5.49 -2.83 -13.40
CA ALA A 19 5.60 -1.68 -12.50
C ALA A 19 5.36 -0.33 -13.21
N ALA A 20 5.66 -0.24 -14.52
CA ALA A 20 5.47 0.98 -15.30
C ALA A 20 3.97 1.33 -15.51
N LEU A 21 3.10 0.33 -15.60
CA LEU A 21 1.67 0.52 -15.92
C LEU A 21 0.82 1.10 -14.78
N THR A 22 1.39 1.37 -13.60
CA THR A 22 0.64 1.95 -12.47
C THR A 22 1.20 3.29 -11.98
N LEU A 23 2.25 3.82 -12.60
CA LEU A 23 2.90 5.07 -12.20
C LEU A 23 2.43 6.27 -13.04
N GLY A 24 1.12 6.54 -13.02
CA GLY A 24 0.58 7.81 -13.49
C GLY A 24 1.09 8.96 -12.62
N SER A 25 1.86 9.87 -13.21
CA SER A 25 2.42 11.06 -12.57
C SER A 25 1.32 12.05 -12.17
N LEU A 26 1.15 12.28 -10.87
CA LEU A 26 0.30 13.34 -10.31
C LEU A 26 1.06 14.27 -9.35
N VAL A 27 2.40 14.35 -9.45
CA VAL A 27 3.15 15.40 -8.73
C VAL A 27 3.09 16.68 -9.58
N PRO A 28 2.48 17.78 -9.10
CA PRO A 28 2.59 19.08 -9.76
C PRO A 28 4.00 19.66 -9.55
N ASP A 29 4.57 20.22 -10.63
CA ASP A 29 5.77 21.05 -10.56
C ASP A 29 5.51 22.23 -9.62
N SER A 30 6.29 22.34 -8.55
CA SER A 30 6.33 23.56 -7.72
C SER A 30 7.73 24.15 -7.79
N ALA A 31 7.78 25.34 -8.39
CA ALA A 31 8.96 26.19 -8.50
C ALA A 31 9.37 26.76 -7.13
N THR A 32 10.67 27.03 -7.03
CA THR A 32 11.48 27.47 -5.90
C THR A 32 11.02 28.72 -5.14
N ALA A 33 11.22 28.73 -3.82
CA ALA A 33 11.62 29.92 -3.07
C ALA A 33 12.51 29.52 -1.88
N ALA A 34 13.75 30.02 -1.87
CA ALA A 34 14.74 29.77 -0.84
C ALA A 34 14.64 30.83 0.27
N THR A 35 14.64 30.40 1.52
CA THR A 35 15.00 31.21 2.68
C THR A 35 15.95 30.42 3.58
N THR A 36 17.07 31.05 3.88
CA THR A 36 18.23 30.53 4.62
C THR A 36 18.14 30.93 6.08
N GLU A 37 18.44 30.02 7.03
CA GLU A 37 19.02 30.26 8.37
C GLU A 37 19.19 28.89 9.12
N PRO A 38 20.07 28.79 10.16
CA PRO A 38 21.18 27.84 10.12
C PRO A 38 21.06 26.53 10.92
N ALA A 39 22.07 25.69 10.65
CA ALA A 39 22.30 24.29 11.01
C ALA A 39 22.14 23.88 12.49
N ALA A 40 21.37 22.80 12.68
CA ALA A 40 21.52 21.87 13.79
C ALA A 40 21.99 20.51 13.24
N THR A 41 23.19 20.10 13.65
CA THR A 41 23.84 18.84 13.29
C THR A 41 23.07 17.64 13.87
N ALA A 42 22.34 16.94 13.00
CA ALA A 42 21.89 15.57 13.24
C ALA A 42 22.44 14.68 12.12
N THR A 43 23.30 13.73 12.47
CA THR A 43 23.81 12.68 11.60
C THR A 43 22.67 11.71 11.22
N GLY A 44 21.84 12.11 10.26
CA GLY A 44 20.89 11.25 9.57
C GLY A 44 21.40 10.97 8.17
N ALA A 45 21.58 9.69 7.83
CA ALA A 45 21.95 9.28 6.48
C ALA A 45 20.91 9.83 5.47
N THR A 46 21.30 10.83 4.69
CA THR A 46 20.54 11.30 3.54
C THR A 46 20.52 10.19 2.50
N ILE A 47 19.41 9.46 2.41
CA ILE A 47 19.14 8.60 1.26
C ILE A 47 18.80 9.54 0.11
N GLY A 48 19.81 9.90 -0.69
CA GLY A 48 19.61 10.45 -2.02
C GLY A 48 18.97 9.39 -2.89
N SER A 49 17.65 9.28 -2.87
CA SER A 49 16.91 8.46 -3.82
C SER A 49 16.92 9.18 -5.16
N ALA A 50 17.96 8.95 -5.96
CA ALA A 50 17.85 9.16 -7.39
C ALA A 50 16.74 8.21 -7.87
N ALA A 51 15.62 8.77 -8.34
CA ALA A 51 14.56 7.97 -8.95
C ALA A 51 15.20 7.06 -10.02
N PRO A 52 14.88 5.76 -10.06
CA PRO A 52 15.46 4.87 -11.06
C PRO A 52 15.20 5.46 -12.45
N PRO A 53 16.19 5.37 -13.37
CA PRO A 53 16.05 5.93 -14.70
C PRO A 53 14.79 5.36 -15.36
N ARG A 54 13.86 6.25 -15.74
CA ARG A 54 12.63 5.84 -16.41
C ARG A 54 12.99 5.30 -17.79
N ASP A 55 12.54 4.09 -18.10
CA ASP A 55 12.70 3.50 -19.43
C ASP A 55 12.00 4.39 -20.47
N THR A 56 12.81 5.06 -21.30
CA THR A 56 12.34 5.99 -22.32
C THR A 56 11.54 5.29 -23.41
N ALA A 57 11.82 4.01 -23.69
CA ALA A 57 11.06 3.24 -24.66
C ALA A 57 9.67 2.88 -24.11
N ALA A 58 9.58 2.50 -22.84
CA ALA A 58 8.31 2.27 -22.17
C ALA A 58 7.44 3.54 -22.13
N LEU A 59 8.04 4.70 -21.81
CA LEU A 59 7.33 5.98 -21.81
C LEU A 59 6.86 6.41 -23.21
N ALA A 60 7.69 6.18 -24.24
CA ALA A 60 7.32 6.47 -25.62
C ALA A 60 6.16 5.57 -26.08
N HIS A 61 6.20 4.29 -25.73
CA HIS A 61 5.12 3.34 -26.00
C HIS A 61 3.83 3.75 -25.29
N GLU A 62 3.89 4.08 -24.00
CA GLU A 62 2.74 4.53 -23.21
C GLU A 62 2.11 5.79 -23.82
N ARG A 63 2.92 6.79 -24.20
CA ARG A 63 2.42 8.00 -24.88
C ARG A 63 1.78 7.71 -26.24
N ALA A 64 2.30 6.72 -26.98
CA ALA A 64 1.74 6.36 -28.28
C ALA A 64 0.36 5.69 -28.16
N ILE A 65 0.18 4.83 -27.15
CA ILE A 65 -1.04 4.05 -26.94
C ILE A 65 -2.11 4.80 -26.12
N THR A 66 -1.70 5.70 -25.22
CA THR A 66 -2.65 6.40 -24.34
C THR A 66 -3.38 7.50 -25.10
N LYS A 67 -4.69 7.32 -25.30
CA LYS A 67 -5.55 8.29 -26.00
C LYS A 67 -6.29 9.24 -25.06
N ALA A 68 -6.44 8.87 -23.80
CA ALA A 68 -7.10 9.67 -22.78
C ALA A 68 -6.52 9.36 -21.40
N HIS A 69 -6.53 10.36 -20.52
CA HIS A 69 -6.18 10.21 -19.12
C HIS A 69 -7.44 10.32 -18.25
N PRO A 70 -7.52 9.58 -17.13
CA PRO A 70 -8.61 9.76 -16.18
C PRO A 70 -8.56 11.17 -15.60
N VAL A 71 -9.72 11.81 -15.47
CA VAL A 71 -9.83 13.09 -14.77
C VAL A 71 -9.59 12.86 -13.27
N PRO A 72 -8.64 13.57 -12.64
CA PRO A 72 -8.37 13.38 -11.22
C PRO A 72 -9.62 13.64 -10.36
N LEU A 73 -9.82 12.85 -9.30
CA LEU A 73 -11.01 12.99 -8.43
C LEU A 73 -11.16 14.40 -7.85
N GLY A 74 -10.04 15.07 -7.51
CA GLY A 74 -10.05 16.44 -7.00
C GLY A 74 -10.48 17.50 -8.02
N ARG A 75 -10.64 17.13 -9.30
CA ARG A 75 -11.10 18.01 -10.39
C ARG A 75 -12.59 17.80 -10.72
N VAL A 76 -13.27 16.88 -10.04
CA VAL A 76 -14.70 16.59 -10.25
C VAL A 76 -15.45 16.68 -8.93
N ARG A 77 -16.41 17.61 -8.84
CA ARG A 77 -17.26 17.80 -7.67
C ARG A 77 -18.69 17.35 -7.98
N LEU A 78 -19.16 16.35 -7.24
CA LEU A 78 -20.57 15.98 -7.25
C LEU A 78 -21.38 17.05 -6.49
N THR A 79 -22.40 17.61 -7.13
CA THR A 79 -23.24 18.67 -6.57
C THR A 79 -24.65 18.21 -6.20
N GLY A 80 -25.09 17.02 -6.67
CA GLY A 80 -26.40 16.45 -6.38
C GLY A 80 -26.64 15.12 -7.10
N GLY A 81 -27.84 14.57 -6.96
CA GLY A 81 -28.28 13.34 -7.63
C GLY A 81 -27.79 12.03 -6.98
N PRO A 82 -28.07 10.87 -7.62
CA PRO A 82 -27.81 9.55 -7.03
C PRO A 82 -26.35 9.29 -6.66
N LEU A 83 -25.40 9.79 -7.46
CA LEU A 83 -23.97 9.61 -7.17
C LEU A 83 -23.52 10.42 -5.97
N LYS A 84 -24.05 11.64 -5.78
CA LYS A 84 -23.78 12.44 -4.59
C LYS A 84 -24.35 11.77 -3.34
N HIS A 85 -25.56 11.23 -3.44
CA HIS A 85 -26.18 10.47 -2.36
C HIS A 85 -25.34 9.25 -1.97
N ALA A 86 -24.88 8.45 -2.94
CA ALA A 86 -23.99 7.32 -2.67
C ALA A 86 -22.65 7.75 -2.07
N GLN A 87 -22.07 8.87 -2.52
CA GLN A 87 -20.86 9.45 -1.93
C GLN A 87 -21.09 9.83 -0.45
N ASP A 88 -22.21 10.48 -0.14
CA ASP A 88 -22.54 10.90 1.23
C ASP A 88 -22.74 9.72 2.17
N LEU A 89 -23.48 8.70 1.75
CA LEU A 89 -23.61 7.44 2.52
C LEU A 89 -22.27 6.76 2.73
N THR A 90 -21.41 6.74 1.71
CA THR A 90 -20.05 6.19 1.83
C THR A 90 -19.21 6.98 2.82
N ARG A 91 -19.34 8.31 2.85
CA ARG A 91 -18.64 9.18 3.83
C ARG A 91 -19.03 8.83 5.26
N GLU A 92 -20.32 8.70 5.51
CA GLU A 92 -20.84 8.34 6.83
C GLU A 92 -20.34 6.96 7.24
N TYR A 93 -20.43 5.97 6.34
CA TYR A 93 -19.95 4.61 6.61
C TYR A 93 -18.47 4.58 6.94
N LEU A 94 -17.62 5.22 6.12
CA LEU A 94 -16.17 5.24 6.35
C LEU A 94 -15.82 5.88 7.70
N LEU A 95 -16.48 6.98 8.08
CA LEU A 95 -16.20 7.63 9.36
C LEU A 95 -16.70 6.82 10.57
N ALA A 96 -17.75 6.02 10.40
CA ALA A 96 -18.31 5.17 11.44
C ALA A 96 -17.45 3.95 11.78
N LEU A 97 -16.55 3.53 10.88
CA LEU A 97 -15.63 2.42 11.17
C LEU A 97 -14.52 2.86 12.13
N ASP A 98 -14.01 1.93 12.92
CA ASP A 98 -12.98 2.16 13.93
C ASP A 98 -11.61 1.61 13.45
N PRO A 99 -10.60 2.46 13.22
CA PRO A 99 -9.28 2.04 12.76
C PRO A 99 -8.56 1.10 13.72
N ASP A 100 -8.70 1.30 15.03
CA ASP A 100 -7.99 0.49 16.02
C ASP A 100 -8.48 -0.95 16.00
N ARG A 101 -9.76 -1.15 15.66
CA ARG A 101 -10.32 -2.49 15.48
C ARG A 101 -9.83 -3.19 14.21
N MET A 102 -9.56 -2.44 13.14
CA MET A 102 -8.95 -2.99 11.92
C MET A 102 -7.47 -3.31 12.11
N LEU A 103 -6.80 -2.52 12.95
CA LEU A 103 -5.35 -2.60 13.19
C LEU A 103 -4.99 -3.55 14.35
N ALA A 104 -5.98 -4.06 15.09
CA ALA A 104 -5.77 -4.91 16.26
C ALA A 104 -4.80 -6.06 16.00
N TYR A 105 -5.02 -6.83 14.93
CA TYR A 105 -4.16 -7.98 14.62
C TYR A 105 -2.83 -7.60 13.98
N TYR A 106 -2.73 -6.46 13.27
CA TYR A 106 -1.42 -5.94 12.86
C TYR A 106 -0.53 -5.68 14.08
N ARG A 107 -1.09 -5.05 15.12
CA ARG A 107 -0.40 -4.79 16.38
C ARG A 107 -0.05 -6.10 17.10
N GLU A 108 -1.03 -7.00 17.24
CA GLU A 108 -0.84 -8.30 17.90
C GLU A 108 0.27 -9.14 17.26
N ARG A 109 0.29 -9.26 15.91
CA ARG A 109 1.32 -10.03 15.19
C ARG A 109 2.72 -9.41 15.28
N ALA A 110 2.81 -8.11 15.56
CA ALA A 110 4.07 -7.43 15.84
C ALA A 110 4.49 -7.50 17.32
N GLY A 111 3.70 -8.14 18.19
CA GLY A 111 3.96 -8.17 19.63
C GLY A 111 3.59 -6.86 20.36
N LEU A 112 2.84 -5.98 19.70
CA LEU A 112 2.30 -4.75 20.30
C LEU A 112 0.91 -5.03 20.89
N ALA A 113 0.58 -4.33 21.99
CA ALA A 113 -0.77 -4.38 22.54
C ALA A 113 -1.79 -3.79 21.52
N PRO A 114 -2.88 -4.51 21.19
CA PRO A 114 -3.99 -3.96 20.42
C PRO A 114 -4.64 -2.78 21.16
N LYS A 115 -5.01 -1.72 20.42
CA LYS A 115 -5.67 -0.53 21.00
C LYS A 115 -7.18 -0.68 21.13
N ALA A 116 -7.77 -1.62 20.41
CA ALA A 116 -9.17 -1.99 20.51
C ALA A 116 -9.36 -3.49 20.22
N LYS A 117 -10.53 -4.02 20.57
CA LYS A 117 -10.91 -5.39 20.21
C LYS A 117 -11.10 -5.48 18.69
N GLY A 118 -10.37 -6.40 18.06
CA GLY A 118 -10.42 -6.61 16.61
C GLY A 118 -11.83 -6.84 16.08
N TYR A 119 -12.04 -6.51 14.80
CA TYR A 119 -13.26 -6.89 14.10
C TYR A 119 -13.43 -8.42 14.02
N THR A 120 -14.65 -8.85 13.71
CA THR A 120 -15.02 -10.27 13.53
C THR A 120 -15.17 -10.56 12.03
N GLY A 121 -15.94 -11.58 11.65
CA GLY A 121 -16.19 -11.90 10.24
C GLY A 121 -14.92 -12.40 9.56
N TRP A 122 -14.62 -11.90 8.36
CA TRP A 122 -13.45 -12.32 7.58
C TRP A 122 -12.13 -11.68 8.07
N ASP A 123 -12.21 -10.60 8.84
CA ASP A 123 -11.07 -9.84 9.38
C ASP A 123 -10.70 -10.26 10.82
N GLY A 124 -11.41 -11.25 11.38
CA GLY A 124 -11.24 -11.70 12.76
C GLY A 124 -10.11 -12.72 12.98
N ASN A 125 -9.73 -12.95 14.24
CA ASN A 125 -8.71 -13.94 14.58
C ASN A 125 -9.09 -15.36 14.10
N GLY A 126 -8.08 -16.14 13.70
CA GLY A 126 -8.27 -17.50 13.15
C GLY A 126 -9.02 -17.51 11.82
N ARG A 127 -9.20 -16.34 11.19
CA ARG A 127 -9.79 -16.20 9.87
C ARG A 127 -8.71 -15.83 8.89
N ASN A 128 -9.03 -16.13 7.65
CA ASN A 128 -8.03 -16.38 6.64
C ASN A 128 -7.83 -15.14 5.73
N LEU A 129 -8.48 -14.01 6.04
CA LEU A 129 -8.34 -12.71 5.36
C LEU A 129 -7.96 -11.55 6.29
N THR A 130 -7.59 -11.84 7.54
CA THR A 130 -7.25 -10.84 8.58
C THR A 130 -6.32 -9.73 8.08
N GLY A 131 -6.73 -8.47 8.30
CA GLY A 131 -6.01 -7.25 7.93
C GLY A 131 -6.47 -6.64 6.60
N HIS A 132 -7.21 -7.37 5.77
CA HIS A 132 -7.61 -6.88 4.45
C HIS A 132 -8.50 -5.63 4.52
N ILE A 133 -9.31 -5.48 5.58
CA ILE A 133 -10.19 -4.32 5.74
C ILE A 133 -9.37 -3.04 5.97
N ALA A 134 -8.28 -3.09 6.74
CA ALA A 134 -7.44 -1.92 7.00
C ALA A 134 -6.88 -1.34 5.70
N GLY A 135 -6.42 -2.20 4.79
CA GLY A 135 -5.92 -1.80 3.48
C GLY A 135 -7.00 -1.17 2.60
N HIS A 136 -8.16 -1.81 2.49
CA HIS A 136 -9.32 -1.26 1.75
C HIS A 136 -9.81 0.07 2.33
N HIS A 137 -9.87 0.17 3.66
CA HIS A 137 -10.32 1.37 4.35
C HIS A 137 -9.34 2.52 4.10
N LEU A 138 -8.03 2.27 4.15
CA LEU A 138 -7.00 3.27 3.86
C LEU A 138 -7.14 3.83 2.43
N SER A 139 -7.38 2.98 1.42
CA SER A 139 -7.72 3.43 0.06
C SER A 139 -9.01 4.27 0.05
N GLY A 140 -10.07 3.77 0.71
CA GLY A 140 -11.38 4.42 0.74
C GLY A 140 -11.33 5.84 1.32
N VAL A 141 -10.67 6.03 2.46
CA VAL A 141 -10.54 7.36 3.08
C VAL A 141 -9.62 8.27 2.26
N SER A 142 -8.56 7.74 1.66
CA SER A 142 -7.65 8.53 0.83
C SER A 142 -8.33 9.06 -0.43
N LEU A 143 -9.10 8.21 -1.12
CA LEU A 143 -9.91 8.58 -2.27
C LEU A 143 -11.04 9.55 -1.86
N MET A 144 -11.68 9.33 -0.71
CA MET A 144 -12.73 10.23 -0.22
C MET A 144 -12.18 11.62 0.13
N TYR A 145 -10.98 11.71 0.69
CA TYR A 145 -10.28 12.97 0.91
C TYR A 145 -10.03 13.70 -0.41
N GLN A 146 -9.41 13.04 -1.40
CA GLN A 146 -9.16 13.69 -2.70
C GLN A 146 -10.46 14.08 -3.39
N ALA A 147 -11.47 13.21 -3.32
CA ALA A 147 -12.76 13.48 -3.89
C ALA A 147 -13.40 14.68 -3.23
N THR A 148 -13.35 14.87 -1.91
CA THR A 148 -14.22 15.84 -1.17
C THR A 148 -13.52 17.03 -0.51
N GLY A 149 -12.23 16.93 -0.25
CA GLY A 149 -11.46 17.89 0.56
C GLY A 149 -11.74 17.82 2.06
N ASP A 150 -12.55 16.88 2.56
CA ASP A 150 -12.88 16.77 3.98
C ASP A 150 -11.69 16.21 4.79
N ALA A 151 -11.13 17.08 5.63
CA ALA A 151 -9.89 16.82 6.38
C ALA A 151 -9.96 15.59 7.29
N ARG A 152 -11.15 15.21 7.77
CA ARG A 152 -11.32 14.04 8.65
C ARG A 152 -10.85 12.75 7.99
N PHE A 153 -11.00 12.63 6.67
CA PHE A 153 -10.51 11.47 5.93
C PHE A 153 -8.99 11.45 5.78
N LYS A 154 -8.36 12.63 5.66
CA LYS A 154 -6.90 12.73 5.68
C LYS A 154 -6.34 12.36 7.05
N GLU A 155 -6.91 12.90 8.12
CA GLU A 155 -6.54 12.58 9.50
C GLU A 155 -6.64 11.07 9.75
N ARG A 156 -7.71 10.45 9.23
CA ARG A 156 -7.93 9.00 9.30
C ARG A 156 -6.85 8.21 8.54
N ALA A 157 -6.49 8.63 7.33
CA ALA A 157 -5.41 8.01 6.55
C ALA A 157 -4.06 8.15 7.29
N ASP A 158 -3.75 9.35 7.77
CA ASP A 158 -2.51 9.65 8.48
C ASP A 158 -2.38 8.82 9.77
N TYR A 159 -3.49 8.65 10.50
CA TYR A 159 -3.55 7.77 11.67
C TYR A 159 -3.15 6.34 11.32
N ILE A 160 -3.83 5.73 10.34
CA ILE A 160 -3.61 4.34 9.94
C ILE A 160 -2.16 4.13 9.48
N VAL A 161 -1.63 5.05 8.67
CA VAL A 161 -0.24 4.99 8.19
C VAL A 161 0.74 5.03 9.36
N ARG A 162 0.53 5.91 10.34
CA ARG A 162 1.40 5.98 11.53
C ARG A 162 1.40 4.67 12.33
N GLU A 163 0.24 4.06 12.50
CA GLU A 163 0.12 2.77 13.20
C GLU A 163 0.79 1.63 12.42
N LEU A 164 0.61 1.57 11.10
CA LEU A 164 1.31 0.59 10.25
C LEU A 164 2.83 0.81 10.25
N ALA A 165 3.28 2.06 10.31
CA ALA A 165 4.70 2.39 10.43
C ALA A 165 5.29 1.95 11.79
N GLU A 166 4.53 2.05 12.89
CA GLU A 166 4.93 1.49 14.19
C GLU A 166 5.05 -0.04 14.10
N VAL A 167 4.04 -0.72 13.55
CA VAL A 167 4.04 -2.17 13.31
C VAL A 167 5.26 -2.61 12.48
N GLN A 168 5.53 -1.93 11.36
CA GLN A 168 6.66 -2.25 10.49
C GLN A 168 8.00 -2.10 11.21
N ARG A 169 8.15 -1.02 12.00
CA ARG A 169 9.37 -0.74 12.76
C ARG A 169 9.61 -1.78 13.84
N THR A 170 8.56 -2.25 14.50
CA THR A 170 8.65 -3.31 15.51
C THR A 170 9.06 -4.63 14.88
N HIS A 171 8.62 -4.93 13.66
CA HIS A 171 9.11 -6.08 12.91
C HIS A 171 10.58 -5.95 12.46
N GLY A 172 11.02 -4.75 12.09
CA GLY A 172 12.42 -4.43 11.82
C GLY A 172 12.96 -4.87 10.44
N ASP A 173 12.15 -5.53 9.60
CA ASP A 173 12.56 -6.08 8.31
C ASP A 173 11.68 -5.63 7.13
N GLY A 174 10.85 -4.60 7.34
CA GLY A 174 9.93 -4.06 6.33
C GLY A 174 8.57 -4.77 6.26
N TYR A 175 8.38 -5.90 6.94
CA TYR A 175 7.11 -6.63 6.92
C TYR A 175 5.96 -5.87 7.60
N VAL A 176 4.77 -5.91 6.99
CA VAL A 176 3.52 -5.46 7.59
C VAL A 176 2.39 -6.44 7.22
N GLY A 177 1.93 -7.24 8.17
CA GLY A 177 0.83 -8.18 7.93
C GLY A 177 0.14 -8.63 9.21
N ALA A 178 -1.17 -8.85 9.12
CA ALA A 178 -2.01 -9.24 10.26
C ALA A 178 -2.48 -10.71 10.23
N LEU A 179 -2.36 -11.35 9.07
CA LEU A 179 -2.79 -12.73 8.89
C LEU A 179 -1.88 -13.68 9.67
N ASP A 180 -2.50 -14.56 10.46
CA ASP A 180 -1.79 -15.58 11.23
C ASP A 180 -1.03 -16.54 10.33
N GLY A 181 0.16 -16.96 10.74
CA GLY A 181 0.99 -17.88 9.97
C GLY A 181 1.57 -17.31 8.66
N LEU A 182 1.35 -16.02 8.35
CA LEU A 182 1.76 -15.45 7.07
C LEU A 182 3.27 -15.41 6.92
N ARG A 183 4.02 -15.06 7.97
CA ARG A 183 5.49 -15.07 7.92
C ARG A 183 6.02 -16.48 7.64
N GLU A 184 5.47 -17.50 8.29
CA GLU A 184 5.88 -18.89 8.16
C GLU A 184 5.55 -19.44 6.77
N ALA A 185 4.37 -19.11 6.24
CA ALA A 185 3.97 -19.48 4.89
C ALA A 185 4.87 -18.84 3.82
N PHE A 186 5.26 -17.58 3.99
CA PHE A 186 6.14 -16.87 3.06
C PHE A 186 7.60 -17.27 3.22
N ALA A 187 8.04 -17.64 4.42
CA ALA A 187 9.35 -18.24 4.65
C ALA A 187 9.47 -19.59 3.93
N ARG A 188 8.43 -20.44 3.96
CA ARG A 188 8.37 -21.67 3.15
C ARG A 188 8.36 -21.37 1.65
N LEU A 189 7.56 -20.39 1.22
CA LEU A 189 7.54 -19.94 -0.17
C LEU A 189 8.93 -19.54 -0.66
N SER A 190 9.68 -18.77 0.14
CA SER A 190 11.04 -18.33 -0.19
C SER A 190 12.07 -19.47 -0.31
N LYS A 191 11.72 -20.68 0.12
CA LYS A 191 12.54 -21.90 -0.03
C LYS A 191 12.07 -22.78 -1.18
N GLY A 192 11.13 -22.31 -1.99
CA GLY A 192 10.50 -23.09 -3.06
C GLY A 192 9.43 -24.08 -2.59
N GLU A 193 9.06 -24.08 -1.31
CA GLU A 193 7.93 -24.87 -0.82
C GLU A 193 6.62 -24.16 -1.16
N ILE A 194 6.10 -24.44 -2.36
CA ILE A 194 4.92 -23.78 -2.92
C ILE A 194 3.80 -24.81 -3.08
N LYS A 195 2.83 -24.78 -2.17
CA LYS A 195 1.57 -25.50 -2.29
C LYS A 195 0.48 -24.48 -2.59
N SER A 196 0.03 -24.43 -3.84
CA SER A 196 -1.00 -23.49 -4.27
C SER A 196 -2.26 -24.21 -4.73
N GLY A 197 -3.42 -23.69 -4.29
CA GLY A 197 -4.74 -24.05 -4.79
C GLY A 197 -5.54 -22.79 -5.14
N SER A 198 -6.82 -22.93 -5.52
CA SER A 198 -7.65 -21.82 -6.03
C SER A 198 -7.57 -20.55 -5.19
N PHE A 199 -7.75 -20.69 -3.88
CA PHE A 199 -7.63 -19.60 -2.92
C PHE A 199 -6.59 -19.91 -1.85
N ASP A 200 -5.70 -20.88 -2.06
CA ASP A 200 -4.75 -21.33 -1.04
C ASP A 200 -3.32 -21.06 -1.47
N LEU A 201 -2.51 -20.60 -0.52
CA LEU A 201 -1.07 -20.64 -0.63
C LEU A 201 -0.50 -21.07 0.71
N ASN A 202 0.11 -22.25 0.71
CA ASN A 202 0.76 -22.85 1.88
C ASN A 202 -0.17 -22.98 3.09
N GLY A 203 -1.47 -23.23 2.87
CA GLY A 203 -2.48 -23.38 3.92
C GLY A 203 -3.18 -22.08 4.33
N LEU A 204 -2.85 -20.95 3.69
CA LEU A 204 -3.48 -19.65 3.93
C LEU A 204 -4.42 -19.28 2.80
N TRP A 205 -5.56 -18.68 3.16
CA TRP A 205 -6.53 -18.21 2.16
C TRP A 205 -6.05 -16.89 1.53
N SER A 206 -5.68 -16.93 0.26
CA SER A 206 -5.35 -15.77 -0.57
C SER A 206 -4.40 -14.78 0.14
N PRO A 207 -3.26 -15.21 0.70
CA PRO A 207 -2.45 -14.33 1.53
C PRO A 207 -1.88 -13.17 0.71
N TRP A 208 -1.49 -13.38 -0.55
CA TRP A 208 -1.11 -12.27 -1.45
C TRP A 208 -2.23 -11.23 -1.65
N TYR A 209 -3.50 -11.66 -1.65
CA TYR A 209 -4.63 -10.73 -1.71
C TYR A 209 -4.67 -9.83 -0.47
N THR A 210 -4.40 -10.37 0.73
CA THR A 210 -4.38 -9.57 1.97
C THR A 210 -3.27 -8.53 1.93
N LEU A 211 -2.05 -8.94 1.56
CA LEU A 211 -0.92 -8.01 1.42
C LEU A 211 -1.18 -6.94 0.37
N HIS A 212 -1.75 -7.33 -0.78
CA HIS A 212 -2.12 -6.39 -1.84
C HIS A 212 -3.02 -5.26 -1.32
N LYS A 213 -3.97 -5.54 -0.41
CA LYS A 213 -4.84 -4.46 0.11
C LYS A 213 -4.06 -3.46 0.93
N THR A 214 -3.09 -3.91 1.71
CA THR A 214 -2.18 -3.01 2.44
C THR A 214 -1.33 -2.19 1.47
N TYR A 215 -0.74 -2.80 0.44
CA TYR A 215 -0.01 -2.07 -0.60
C TYR A 215 -0.88 -1.01 -1.28
N ALA A 216 -2.06 -1.39 -1.75
CA ALA A 216 -2.99 -0.46 -2.41
C ALA A 216 -3.36 0.70 -1.48
N GLY A 217 -3.68 0.42 -0.21
CA GLY A 217 -4.00 1.44 0.77
C GLY A 217 -2.84 2.42 0.99
N LEU A 218 -1.62 1.93 1.21
CA LEU A 218 -0.44 2.78 1.41
C LEU A 218 -0.15 3.65 0.19
N ARG A 219 -0.23 3.06 -1.01
CA ARG A 219 -0.06 3.76 -2.27
C ARG A 219 -1.08 4.87 -2.46
N ASP A 220 -2.34 4.58 -2.15
CA ASP A 220 -3.44 5.53 -2.27
C ASP A 220 -3.32 6.64 -1.23
N ALA A 221 -2.89 6.33 0.00
CA ALA A 221 -2.61 7.34 1.02
C ALA A 221 -1.52 8.30 0.56
N TYR A 222 -0.43 7.80 -0.04
CA TYR A 222 0.60 8.65 -0.62
C TYR A 222 0.05 9.53 -1.76
N ARG A 223 -0.60 8.91 -2.76
CA ARG A 223 -1.03 9.58 -3.99
C ARG A 223 -2.15 10.60 -3.78
N HIS A 224 -3.07 10.30 -2.87
CA HIS A 224 -4.32 11.05 -2.75
C HIS A 224 -4.34 11.98 -1.53
N THR A 225 -3.47 11.75 -0.54
CA THR A 225 -3.38 12.61 0.66
C THR A 225 -2.02 13.28 0.83
N GLY A 226 -1.01 12.93 0.02
CA GLY A 226 0.35 13.46 0.13
C GLY A 226 1.15 12.88 1.29
N ASN A 227 0.70 11.77 1.89
CA ASN A 227 1.37 11.17 3.04
C ASN A 227 2.67 10.46 2.62
N ALA A 228 3.81 11.14 2.80
CA ALA A 228 5.13 10.61 2.44
C ALA A 228 5.56 9.38 3.29
N GLN A 229 5.08 9.27 4.54
CA GLN A 229 5.35 8.10 5.38
C GLN A 229 4.66 6.85 4.81
N ALA A 230 3.50 6.99 4.17
CA ALA A 230 2.82 5.87 3.53
C ALA A 230 3.69 5.25 2.43
N LEU A 231 4.35 6.08 1.60
CA LEU A 231 5.31 5.61 0.60
C LEU A 231 6.52 4.93 1.25
N GLN A 232 7.05 5.47 2.35
CA GLN A 232 8.17 4.84 3.07
C GLN A 232 7.80 3.44 3.57
N VAL A 233 6.61 3.28 4.15
CA VAL A 233 6.10 1.99 4.61
C VAL A 233 5.88 1.04 3.41
N GLU A 234 5.30 1.53 2.32
CA GLU A 234 5.07 0.74 1.10
C GLU A 234 6.39 0.21 0.52
N ILE A 235 7.41 1.05 0.41
CA ILE A 235 8.74 0.67 -0.08
C ILE A 235 9.37 -0.38 0.82
N GLY A 236 9.38 -0.16 2.14
CA GLY A 236 9.90 -1.15 3.08
C GLY A 236 9.20 -2.50 2.97
N PHE A 237 7.88 -2.47 2.76
CA PHE A 237 7.10 -3.69 2.59
C PHE A 237 7.40 -4.39 1.26
N ALA A 238 7.53 -3.63 0.18
CA ALA A 238 7.90 -4.14 -1.14
C ALA A 238 9.31 -4.77 -1.11
N THR A 239 10.26 -4.16 -0.41
CA THR A 239 11.61 -4.73 -0.21
C THR A 239 11.55 -6.05 0.55
N TRP A 240 10.69 -6.16 1.58
CA TRP A 240 10.45 -7.46 2.24
C TRP A 240 9.91 -8.51 1.25
N ALA A 241 8.91 -8.14 0.43
CA ALA A 241 8.31 -9.07 -0.53
C ALA A 241 9.30 -9.49 -1.63
N GLU A 242 10.13 -8.56 -2.11
CA GLU A 242 11.25 -8.86 -3.01
C GLU A 242 12.21 -9.87 -2.36
N GLY A 243 12.56 -9.68 -1.09
CA GLY A 243 13.41 -10.61 -0.34
C GLY A 243 12.82 -12.02 -0.20
N VAL A 244 11.49 -12.15 -0.21
CA VAL A 244 10.79 -13.45 -0.25
C VAL A 244 10.86 -14.08 -1.64
N LEU A 245 10.67 -13.28 -2.70
CA LEU A 245 10.50 -13.76 -4.09
C LEU A 245 11.80 -13.94 -4.87
N SER A 246 12.90 -13.33 -4.42
CA SER A 246 14.20 -13.34 -5.12
C SER A 246 15.10 -14.53 -4.77
N ARG A 247 14.66 -15.39 -3.83
CA ARG A 247 15.40 -16.56 -3.36
C ARG A 247 15.13 -17.81 -4.19
#